data_AF-A0A2G6NNY5-F1
#
_entry.id   AF-A0A2G6NNY5-F1
#
_cell.length_a   1.000
_cell.length_b   1.000
_cell.length_c   1.000
_cell.angle_alpha   90.00
_cell.angle_beta   90.00
_cell.angle_gamma   90.00
#
_symmetry.space_group_name_H-M   'P 1'
#
loop_
_entity.id
_entity.type
_entity.pdbx_description
1 polymer ?
#
loop_
_entity_poly.entity_id
_entity_poly.type
_entity_poly.pdbx_seq_one_letter_code
_entity_poly.pdbx_strand_id
1 'polypeptide(L)' 'RKEYKDKWLHLDIAGPAFVKKAWGYNQFGASGAGVRMNLTYLLNLAKDKKWA' A
#
# COMPACT_ATOMS: atom_id res chain seq x y z
N ARG A 1 -3.29 11.16 -19.92
CA ARG A 1 -2.88 10.27 -21.04
C ARG A 1 -3.74 9.01 -20.99
N LYS A 2 -4.44 8.66 -22.07
CA LYS A 2 -5.45 7.58 -22.08
C LYS A 2 -4.78 6.21 -21.89
N GLU A 3 -3.51 6.11 -22.26
CA GLU A 3 -2.64 4.94 -22.17
C GLU A 3 -2.21 4.52 -20.75
N TYR A 4 -2.57 5.28 -19.72
CA TYR A 4 -2.27 4.94 -18.32
C TYR A 4 -3.52 4.62 -17.50
N LYS A 5 -4.71 4.64 -18.11
CA LYS A 5 -5.97 4.38 -17.39
C LYS A 5 -6.02 2.99 -16.76
N ASP A 6 -5.34 2.02 -17.37
CA ASP A 6 -5.20 0.63 -16.93
C ASP A 6 -4.00 0.41 -15.99
N LYS A 7 -3.17 1.43 -15.77
CA LYS A 7 -1.93 1.35 -14.99
C LYS A 7 -1.92 2.33 -13.80
N TRP A 8 -3.10 2.83 -13.42
CA TRP A 8 -3.26 3.76 -12.31
C TRP A 8 -4.08 3.12 -11.20
N LEU A 9 -3.61 3.30 -9.96
CA LEU A 9 -4.27 2.81 -8.76
C LEU A 9 -4.40 3.97 -7.77
N HIS A 10 -5.63 4.23 -7.32
CA HIS A 10 -5.90 5.13 -6.21
C HIS A 10 -6.19 4.31 -4.95
N LEU A 11 -5.49 4.64 -3.87
CA LEU A 11 -5.65 3.98 -2.58
C LEU A 11 -6.01 5.04 -1.54
N ASP A 12 -7.27 5.03 -1.11
CA ASP A 12 -7.73 5.86 0.00
C ASP A 12 -7.34 5.20 1.34
N ILE A 13 -6.53 5.92 2.12
CA ILE A 13 -6.03 5.46 3.43
C ILE A 13 -6.64 6.22 4.61
N ALA A 14 -7.65 7.06 4.39
CA ALA A 14 -8.20 7.95 5.43
C ALA A 14 -8.64 7.19 6.70
N GLY A 15 -9.22 6.00 6.54
CA GLY A 15 -9.61 5.12 7.64
C GLY A 15 -8.41 4.56 8.44
N PRO A 16 -7.55 3.75 7.81
CA PRO A 16 -6.49 3.07 8.56
C PRO A 16 -5.30 3.97 8.91
N ALA A 17 -5.13 5.15 8.30
CA ALA A 17 -3.95 6.00 8.53
C ALA A 17 -3.74 6.38 10.01
N PHE A 18 -4.82 6.54 10.79
CA PHE A 18 -4.78 6.82 12.22
C PHE A 18 -5.81 5.99 12.98
N VAL A 19 -5.38 5.33 14.05
CA VAL A 19 -6.23 4.44 14.84
C VAL A 19 -6.46 5.01 16.23
N LYS A 20 -7.74 5.10 16.64
CA LYS A 20 -8.16 5.68 17.93
C LYS A 20 -8.25 4.66 19.07
N LYS A 21 -7.93 3.39 18.81
CA LYS A 21 -7.83 2.31 19.80
C LYS A 21 -6.90 1.23 19.26
N ALA A 22 -6.29 0.41 20.12
CA ALA A 22 -5.45 -0.69 19.65
C ALA A 22 -6.24 -1.62 18.70
N TRP A 23 -5.62 -1.99 17.58
CA TRP A 23 -6.20 -2.87 16.57
C TRP A 23 -5.14 -3.80 15.98
N GLY A 24 -5.25 -5.09 16.31
CA GLY A 24 -4.21 -6.07 16.00
C GLY A 24 -2.88 -5.67 16.66
N TYR A 25 -1.83 -5.56 15.84
CA TYR A 25 -0.50 -5.10 16.30
C TYR A 25 -0.33 -3.58 16.23
N ASN A 26 -1.32 -2.81 15.76
CA ASN A 26 -1.24 -1.35 15.68
C ASN A 26 -1.74 -0.74 17.00
N GLN A 27 -0.91 0.09 17.63
CA GLN A 27 -1.28 0.86 18.82
C GLN A 27 -2.09 2.11 18.45
N PHE A 28 -2.56 2.83 19.46
CA PHE A 28 -3.17 4.15 19.27
C PHE A 28 -2.20 5.10 18.55
N GLY A 29 -2.67 5.78 17.52
CA GLY A 29 -1.85 6.73 16.75
C GLY A 29 -1.81 6.44 15.26
N ALA A 30 -0.78 6.97 14.59
CA ALA A 30 -0.54 6.73 13.18
C ALA A 30 -0.11 5.26 12.94
N SER A 31 -0.71 4.60 11.95
CA SER A 31 -0.46 3.17 11.68
C SER A 31 0.57 2.88 10.60
N GLY A 32 0.91 3.88 9.77
CA GLY A 32 1.71 3.65 8.56
C GLY A 32 1.00 2.81 7.49
N ALA A 33 -0.34 2.85 7.44
CA ALA A 33 -1.15 2.15 6.45
C ALA A 33 -0.66 2.41 5.02
N GLY A 34 -0.49 1.33 4.25
CA GLY A 34 -0.03 1.38 2.86
C GLY A 34 1.48 1.22 2.66
N VAL A 35 2.33 1.46 3.66
CA VAL A 35 3.80 1.38 3.48
C VAL A 35 4.25 -0.04 3.13
N ARG A 36 3.94 -1.02 3.99
CA ARG A 36 4.32 -2.44 3.73
C ARG A 36 3.68 -2.99 2.46
N MET A 37 2.43 -2.63 2.20
CA MET A 37 1.71 -3.07 1.00
C MET A 37 2.42 -2.57 -0.28
N ASN A 38 2.74 -1.27 -0.36
CA ASN A 38 3.45 -0.71 -1.53
C ASN A 38 4.85 -1.33 -1.68
N LEU A 39 5.58 -1.52 -0.58
CA LEU A 39 6.89 -2.17 -0.62
C LEU A 39 6.79 -3.60 -1.17
N THR A 40 5.85 -4.41 -0.68
CA THR A 40 5.62 -5.77 -1.18
C THR A 40 5.21 -5.78 -2.65
N TYR A 41 4.33 -4.86 -3.07
CA TYR A 41 3.94 -4.72 -4.47
C TYR A 41 5.14 -4.44 -5.38
N LEU A 42 5.98 -3.47 -5.03
CA LEU A 42 7.19 -3.13 -5.80
C LEU A 42 8.20 -4.28 -5.83
N LEU A 43 8.38 -4.99 -4.72
CA LEU A 43 9.26 -6.16 -4.66
C LEU A 43 8.76 -7.29 -5.56
N ASN A 44 7.45 -7.53 -5.61
CA ASN A 44 6.88 -8.56 -6.49
C ASN A 44 7.05 -8.17 -7.97
N LEU A 45 6.73 -6.93 -8.33
CA LEU A 45 6.98 -6.42 -9.69
C LEU A 45 8.46 -6.54 -10.10
N ALA A 46 9.39 -6.28 -9.18
CA ALA A 46 10.82 -6.40 -9.45
C ALA A 46 11.27 -7.86 -9.62
N LYS A 47 10.66 -8.80 -8.90
CA LYS A 47 10.91 -10.24 -9.05
C LYS A 47 10.39 -10.76 -10.38
N ASP A 48 9.16 -10.40 -10.75
CA ASP A 48 8.54 -10.86 -11.99
C ASP A 48 9.34 -10.39 -13.23
N LYS A 49 10.01 -9.24 -13.13
CA LYS A 49 10.95 -8.75 -14.16
C LYS A 49 12.29 -9.49 -14.23
N LYS A 50 12.66 -10.28 -13.22
CA LYS A 50 13.94 -10.99 -13.18
C LYS A 50 13.91 -12.34 -13.92
N TRP A 51 12.74 -12.78 -14.38
CA TRP A 51 12.54 -14.02 -15.13
C TRP A 51 11.73 -13.81 -16.44
N ALA A 52 11.65 -12.58 -16.91
CA ALA A 52 11.06 -12.19 -18.20
C ALA A 52 12.14 -11.65 -19.14
#